data_AF-A0A263DN36-F1
#
_entry.id   AF-A0A263DN36-F1
#
_cell.length_a   1.000
_cell.length_b   1.000
_cell.length_c   1.000
_cell.angle_alpha   90.00
_cell.angle_beta   90.00
_cell.angle_gamma   90.00
#
_symmetry.space_group_name_H-M   'P 1'
#
loop_
_entity.id
_entity.type
_entity.pdbx_description
1 polymer ?
#
loop_
_entity_poly.entity_id
_entity_poly.type
_entity_poly.pdbx_seq_one_letter_code
_entity_poly.pdbx_strand_id
1 'polypeptide(L)'
;MEMPGGLPMADLGEDRDGLTLDRLHLPLGPALPDWPAGLVVRVALQGDVIQEATAEVLDAGHARPVPWPSGSGVARELDGLGRFLAIAGWTDAAARARGLRDARLADGASEQPDGPVVDLVRRVRRSRTLRWLIRGIPTGGSDVAALLETRLGAIEAMLTAPHASPISRPGVGELPELLVGAEFAAARLIVAAVDPETDRSPVAQEARHG
;
A
#
# COMPACT_ATOMS: atom_id res chain seq x y z
N MET A 1 -26.39 26.07 21.72
CA MET A 1 -25.30 27.05 21.93
C MET A 1 -25.04 27.71 20.59
N GLU A 2 -24.99 29.03 20.59
CA GLU A 2 -24.75 29.84 19.40
C GLU A 2 -23.26 29.73 19.04
N MET A 3 -22.98 29.32 17.81
CA MET A 3 -21.62 29.03 17.35
C MET A 3 -20.95 30.33 16.88
N PRO A 4 -19.65 30.57 17.18
CA PRO A 4 -18.95 31.72 16.63
C PRO A 4 -18.93 31.62 15.10
N GLY A 5 -19.50 32.62 14.42
CA GLY A 5 -19.49 32.68 12.95
C GLY A 5 -20.46 31.74 12.22
N GLY A 6 -21.39 31.07 12.92
CA GLY A 6 -22.45 30.27 12.28
C GLY A 6 -21.99 28.95 11.63
N LEU A 7 -20.73 28.56 11.85
CA LEU A 7 -20.19 27.28 11.41
C LEU A 7 -20.28 26.26 12.56
N PRO A 8 -20.68 25.01 12.31
CA PRO A 8 -20.60 23.95 13.31
C PRO A 8 -19.12 23.74 13.73
N MET A 9 -18.88 23.56 15.03
CA MET A 9 -17.56 23.19 15.54
C MET A 9 -17.27 21.75 15.12
N ALA A 10 -15.98 21.42 15.04
CA ALA A 10 -15.56 20.04 14.92
C ALA A 10 -16.15 19.20 16.07
N ASP A 11 -16.53 17.97 15.76
CA ASP A 11 -16.99 17.02 16.78
C ASP A 11 -15.83 16.68 17.71
N LEU A 12 -16.10 16.60 19.00
CA LEU A 12 -15.12 16.22 20.03
C LEU A 12 -15.21 14.71 20.27
N GLY A 13 -14.09 14.07 20.58
CA GLY A 13 -14.10 12.73 21.18
C GLY A 13 -12.97 12.50 22.16
N GLU A 14 -13.11 11.49 23.01
CA GLU A 14 -12.10 11.09 24.00
C GLU A 14 -10.83 10.55 23.34
N ASP A 15 -9.66 10.89 23.90
CA ASP A 15 -8.33 10.43 23.49
C ASP A 15 -7.66 9.54 24.58
N ARG A 16 -6.53 8.90 24.27
CA ARG A 16 -5.82 7.90 25.11
C ARG A 16 -5.37 8.45 26.47
N ASP A 17 -5.21 9.76 26.59
CA ASP A 17 -4.81 10.45 27.82
C ASP A 17 -5.99 11.07 28.58
N GLY A 18 -7.22 10.86 28.11
CA GLY A 18 -8.44 11.44 28.68
C GLY A 18 -8.70 12.88 28.26
N LEU A 19 -7.93 13.43 27.31
CA LEU A 19 -8.25 14.71 26.68
C LEU A 19 -9.32 14.54 25.60
N THR A 20 -10.05 15.63 25.33
CA THR A 20 -10.99 15.68 24.21
C THR A 20 -10.30 16.33 23.03
N LEU A 21 -10.13 15.58 21.96
CA LEU A 21 -9.54 16.07 20.70
C LEU A 21 -10.62 16.21 19.63
N ASP A 22 -10.41 17.20 18.76
CA ASP A 22 -11.23 17.39 17.57
C ASP A 22 -11.12 16.18 16.65
N ARG A 23 -12.26 15.70 16.18
CA ARG A 23 -12.38 14.62 15.21
C ARG A 23 -12.29 15.19 13.80
N LEU A 24 -11.27 14.77 13.05
CA LEU A 24 -11.09 15.15 11.65
C LEU A 24 -11.47 13.99 10.74
N HIS A 25 -12.53 14.16 9.95
CA HIS A 25 -12.92 13.21 8.92
C HIS A 25 -12.27 13.59 7.59
N LEU A 26 -11.48 12.68 7.01
CA LEU A 26 -10.87 12.92 5.71
C LEU A 26 -10.74 11.64 4.87
N PRO A 27 -10.82 11.74 3.54
CA PRO A 27 -10.45 10.65 2.64
C PRO A 27 -8.93 10.63 2.41
N LEU A 28 -8.35 9.43 2.46
CA LEU A 28 -6.98 9.14 2.05
C LEU A 28 -7.02 8.48 0.66
N GLY A 29 -6.34 9.10 -0.31
CA GLY A 29 -6.37 8.67 -1.71
C GLY A 29 -7.51 9.33 -2.50
N PRO A 30 -7.72 8.96 -3.78
CA PRO A 30 -6.96 7.94 -4.53
C PRO A 30 -5.61 8.46 -5.07
N ALA A 31 -5.40 9.78 -5.05
CA ALA A 31 -4.27 10.44 -5.72
C ALA A 31 -3.09 10.77 -4.79
N LEU A 32 -2.98 10.08 -3.65
CA LEU A 32 -1.84 10.25 -2.75
C LEU A 32 -0.56 9.67 -3.41
N PRO A 33 0.61 10.30 -3.25
CA PRO A 33 1.86 9.75 -3.77
C PRO A 33 2.13 8.36 -3.21
N ASP A 34 2.49 7.44 -4.10
CA ASP A 34 2.78 6.02 -3.80
C ASP A 34 1.63 5.31 -3.05
N TRP A 35 0.40 5.71 -3.36
CA TRP A 35 -0.82 5.07 -2.87
C TRP A 35 -1.33 4.02 -3.88
N PRO A 36 -1.97 2.93 -3.42
CA PRO A 36 -2.61 1.98 -4.32
C PRO A 36 -3.65 2.67 -5.21
N ALA A 37 -3.66 2.33 -6.50
CA ALA A 37 -4.50 3.01 -7.49
C ALA A 37 -5.98 2.83 -7.18
N GLY A 38 -6.75 3.92 -7.18
CA GLY A 38 -8.20 3.89 -6.95
C GLY A 38 -8.61 3.60 -5.50
N LEU A 39 -7.69 3.30 -4.58
CA LEU A 39 -7.99 3.08 -3.18
C LEU A 39 -8.37 4.39 -2.48
N VAL A 40 -9.53 4.40 -1.84
CA VAL A 40 -9.96 5.46 -0.93
C VAL A 40 -10.16 4.85 0.45
N VAL A 41 -9.46 5.39 1.45
CA VAL A 41 -9.69 5.04 2.85
C VAL A 41 -10.26 6.27 3.56
N ARG A 42 -11.53 6.22 3.98
CA ARG A 42 -12.15 7.29 4.75
C ARG A 42 -11.85 7.05 6.21
N VAL A 43 -11.23 8.01 6.86
CA VAL A 43 -10.80 7.90 8.26
C VAL A 43 -11.42 9.01 9.12
N ALA A 44 -11.63 8.70 10.39
CA ALA A 44 -11.77 9.70 11.45
C ALA A 44 -10.47 9.72 12.26
N LEU A 45 -9.78 10.85 12.26
CA LEU A 45 -8.57 11.07 13.05
C LEU A 45 -8.90 11.81 14.35
N GLN A 46 -8.18 11.47 15.41
CA GLN A 46 -8.02 12.31 16.60
C GLN A 46 -6.51 12.53 16.79
N GLY A 47 -6.07 13.78 16.65
CA GLY A 47 -4.65 14.06 16.47
C GLY A 47 -4.14 13.41 15.19
N ASP A 48 -3.18 12.49 15.30
CA ASP A 48 -2.66 11.69 14.20
C ASP A 48 -3.13 10.23 14.23
N VAL A 49 -3.92 9.82 15.24
CA VAL A 49 -4.40 8.44 15.39
C VAL A 49 -5.73 8.25 14.66
N ILE A 50 -5.81 7.17 13.89
CA ILE A 50 -7.04 6.72 13.24
C ILE A 50 -7.94 6.04 14.27
N GLN A 51 -9.16 6.54 14.42
CA GLN A 51 -10.18 5.99 15.32
C GLN A 51 -11.20 5.14 14.58
N GLU A 52 -11.56 5.58 13.38
CA GLU A 52 -12.49 4.89 12.51
C GLU A 52 -11.90 4.84 11.10
N ALA A 53 -12.12 3.74 10.38
CA ALA A 53 -11.67 3.58 9.01
C ALA A 53 -12.71 2.81 8.19
N THR A 54 -12.89 3.20 6.94
CA THR A 54 -13.58 2.41 5.91
C THR A 54 -12.77 2.49 4.63
N ALA A 55 -12.77 1.42 3.83
CA ALA A 55 -11.96 1.34 2.63
C ALA A 55 -12.80 0.89 1.43
N GLU A 56 -12.61 1.57 0.31
CA GLU A 56 -13.28 1.28 -0.96
C GLU A 56 -12.32 1.47 -2.12
N VAL A 57 -12.58 0.77 -3.24
CA VAL A 57 -11.93 1.06 -4.52
C VAL A 57 -12.92 1.84 -5.37
N LEU A 58 -12.50 3.00 -5.85
CA LEU A 58 -13.30 3.79 -6.79
C LEU A 58 -13.65 2.96 -8.02
N ASP A 59 -14.87 3.18 -8.53
CA ASP A 59 -15.42 2.49 -9.70
C ASP A 59 -15.47 0.95 -9.59
N ALA A 60 -15.45 0.38 -8.38
CA ALA A 60 -15.51 -1.07 -8.19
C ALA A 60 -16.70 -1.77 -8.90
N GLY A 61 -17.82 -1.07 -9.12
CA GLY A 61 -18.98 -1.56 -9.86
C GLY A 61 -18.92 -1.40 -11.39
N HIS A 62 -18.04 -0.55 -11.91
CA HIS A 62 -17.91 -0.22 -13.33
C HIS A 62 -16.57 -0.69 -13.94
N ALA A 63 -15.68 -1.23 -13.11
CA ALA A 63 -14.33 -1.62 -13.49
C ALA A 63 -14.07 -3.11 -13.20
N ARG A 64 -13.40 -3.79 -14.15
CA ARG A 64 -12.98 -5.20 -14.01
C ARG A 64 -11.56 -5.26 -13.45
N PRO A 65 -11.21 -6.31 -12.66
CA PRO A 65 -9.84 -6.54 -12.24
C PRO A 65 -8.91 -6.61 -13.46
N VAL A 66 -7.76 -5.95 -13.40
CA VAL A 66 -6.73 -6.05 -14.44
C VAL A 66 -5.73 -7.10 -14.01
N PRO A 67 -5.72 -8.29 -14.65
CA PRO A 67 -4.71 -9.27 -14.32
C PRO A 67 -3.35 -8.78 -14.80
N TRP A 68 -2.35 -8.97 -13.94
CA TRP A 68 -0.96 -8.85 -14.34
C TRP A 68 -0.64 -9.85 -15.46
N PRO A 69 0.25 -9.51 -16.42
CA PRO A 69 0.65 -10.44 -17.48
C PRO A 69 1.15 -11.77 -16.91
N SER A 70 0.85 -12.89 -17.57
CA SER A 70 1.34 -14.21 -17.16
C SER A 70 2.87 -14.21 -17.02
N GLY A 71 3.38 -14.73 -15.90
CA GLY A 71 4.82 -14.77 -15.62
C GLY A 71 5.43 -13.46 -15.08
N SER A 72 4.64 -12.39 -14.91
CA SER A 72 5.13 -11.10 -14.39
C SER A 72 5.13 -10.97 -12.86
N GLY A 73 5.05 -12.07 -12.12
CA GLY A 73 4.90 -12.00 -10.65
C GLY A 73 6.08 -11.34 -9.93
N VAL A 74 7.31 -11.46 -10.45
CA VAL A 74 8.47 -10.70 -9.92
C VAL A 74 8.27 -9.19 -10.12
N ALA A 75 7.76 -8.78 -11.29
CA ALA A 75 7.45 -7.38 -11.56
C ALA A 75 6.38 -6.86 -10.60
N ARG A 76 5.34 -7.66 -10.33
CA ARG A 76 4.28 -7.34 -9.37
C ARG A 76 4.82 -7.15 -7.95
N GLU A 77 5.69 -8.03 -7.47
CA GLU A 77 6.30 -7.87 -6.14
C GLU A 77 7.29 -6.70 -6.08
N LEU A 78 8.00 -6.40 -7.17
CA LEU A 78 8.86 -5.23 -7.29
C LEU A 78 8.05 -3.92 -7.29
N ASP A 79 6.85 -3.92 -7.87
CA ASP A 79 5.93 -2.78 -7.83
C ASP A 79 5.51 -2.45 -6.40
N GLY A 80 5.04 -3.47 -5.67
CA GLY A 80 4.68 -3.37 -4.25
C GLY A 80 5.85 -2.93 -3.37
N LEU A 81 7.02 -3.53 -3.59
CA LEU A 81 8.25 -3.15 -2.90
C LEU A 81 8.64 -1.69 -3.19
N GLY A 82 8.52 -1.24 -4.44
CA GLY A 82 8.81 0.12 -4.84
C GLY A 82 7.90 1.13 -4.15
N ARG A 83 6.59 0.86 -4.11
CA ARG A 83 5.59 1.65 -3.39
C ARG A 83 5.94 1.76 -1.90
N PHE A 84 6.20 0.64 -1.26
CA PHE A 84 6.60 0.58 0.16
C PHE A 84 7.86 1.38 0.45
N LEU A 85 8.92 1.20 -0.34
CA LEU A 85 10.19 1.90 -0.14
C LEU A 85 10.05 3.42 -0.32
N ALA A 86 9.16 3.86 -1.22
CA ALA A 86 8.90 5.28 -1.42
C ALA A 86 8.18 5.90 -0.21
N ILE A 87 7.16 5.22 0.33
CA ILE A 87 6.45 5.64 1.55
C ILE A 87 7.39 5.66 2.76
N ALA A 88 8.31 4.70 2.85
CA ALA A 88 9.36 4.67 3.86
C ALA A 88 10.46 5.75 3.66
N GLY A 89 10.33 6.61 2.64
CA GLY A 89 11.26 7.70 2.36
C GLY A 89 12.55 7.29 1.64
N TRP A 90 12.69 6.03 1.20
CA TRP A 90 13.89 5.52 0.53
C TRP A 90 13.78 5.62 -1.00
N THR A 91 13.75 6.85 -1.49
CA THR A 91 13.43 7.18 -2.89
C THR A 91 14.35 6.54 -3.94
N ASP A 92 15.68 6.48 -3.71
CA ASP A 92 16.62 5.79 -4.63
C ASP A 92 16.34 4.29 -4.73
N ALA A 93 16.05 3.61 -3.61
CA ALA A 93 15.72 2.18 -3.65
C ALA A 93 14.36 1.93 -4.30
N ALA A 94 13.39 2.81 -4.07
CA ALA A 94 12.10 2.77 -4.76
C ALA A 94 12.24 2.95 -6.27
N ALA A 95 13.04 3.92 -6.72
CA ALA A 95 13.32 4.14 -8.15
C ALA A 95 13.98 2.92 -8.80
N ARG A 96 14.93 2.28 -8.11
CA ARG A 96 15.55 1.03 -8.57
C ARG A 96 14.55 -0.11 -8.67
N ALA A 97 13.66 -0.28 -7.69
CA ALA A 97 12.62 -1.29 -7.72
C ALA A 97 11.70 -1.10 -8.95
N ARG A 98 11.27 0.14 -9.23
CA ARG A 98 10.46 0.46 -10.41
C ARG A 98 11.19 0.20 -11.72
N GLY A 99 12.45 0.61 -11.84
CA GLY A 99 13.25 0.33 -13.04
C GLY A 99 13.43 -1.18 -13.29
N LEU A 100 13.60 -1.98 -12.23
CA LEU A 100 13.64 -3.43 -12.34
C LEU A 100 12.28 -4.03 -12.71
N ARG A 101 11.18 -3.54 -12.13
CA ARG A 101 9.82 -3.91 -12.55
C ARG A 101 9.62 -3.68 -14.05
N ASP A 102 9.98 -2.48 -14.52
CA ASP A 102 9.78 -2.09 -15.92
C ASP A 102 10.62 -2.98 -16.86
N ALA A 103 11.86 -3.30 -16.48
CA ALA A 103 12.69 -4.25 -17.22
C ALA A 103 12.10 -5.67 -17.27
N ARG A 104 11.32 -6.08 -16.26
CA ARG A 104 10.64 -7.39 -16.23
C ARG A 104 9.30 -7.40 -16.97
N LEU A 105 8.75 -6.24 -17.29
CA LEU A 105 7.55 -6.10 -18.11
C LEU A 105 7.88 -5.85 -19.59
N ALA A 106 9.12 -5.45 -19.90
CA ALA A 106 9.57 -5.25 -21.26
C ALA A 106 9.66 -6.56 -22.04
N ASP A 107 9.52 -6.46 -23.38
CA ASP A 107 9.73 -7.59 -24.28
C ASP A 107 11.14 -8.18 -24.09
N GLY A 108 11.24 -9.52 -23.99
CA GLY A 108 12.49 -10.21 -23.68
C GLY A 108 12.79 -10.36 -22.18
N ALA A 109 11.81 -10.16 -21.30
CA ALA A 109 11.96 -10.28 -19.84
C ALA A 109 12.66 -11.56 -19.35
N SER A 110 12.49 -12.69 -20.06
CA SER A 110 13.14 -13.97 -19.75
C SER A 110 14.67 -13.96 -19.90
N GLU A 111 15.22 -12.98 -20.61
CA GLU A 111 16.67 -12.82 -20.84
C GLU A 111 17.31 -11.86 -19.83
N GLN A 112 16.50 -11.17 -19.01
CA GLN A 112 17.00 -10.17 -18.08
C GLN A 112 17.68 -10.84 -16.87
N PRO A 113 18.94 -10.50 -16.54
CA PRO A 113 19.65 -11.14 -15.44
C PRO A 113 18.97 -10.87 -14.09
N ASP A 114 19.03 -11.86 -13.19
CA ASP A 114 18.47 -11.79 -11.84
C ASP A 114 19.37 -11.09 -10.82
N GLY A 115 20.66 -10.97 -11.12
CA GLY A 115 21.65 -10.32 -10.24
C GLY A 115 21.19 -8.96 -9.69
N PRO A 116 20.71 -8.01 -10.52
CA PRO A 116 20.22 -6.72 -10.04
C PRO A 116 19.05 -6.80 -9.04
N VAL A 117 18.13 -7.76 -9.21
CA VAL A 117 17.01 -7.96 -8.28
C VAL A 117 17.52 -8.52 -6.95
N VAL A 118 18.40 -9.52 -7.01
CA VAL A 118 19.04 -10.11 -5.83
C VAL A 118 19.81 -9.05 -5.04
N ASP A 119 20.52 -8.15 -5.71
CA ASP A 119 21.28 -7.08 -5.06
C ASP A 119 20.36 -6.04 -4.39
N LEU A 120 19.24 -5.69 -5.02
CA LEU A 120 18.22 -4.85 -4.39
C LEU A 120 17.65 -5.52 -3.12
N VAL A 121 17.24 -6.79 -3.20
CA VAL A 121 16.70 -7.53 -2.04
C VAL A 121 17.71 -7.55 -0.89
N ARG A 122 18.98 -7.86 -1.18
CA ARG A 122 20.06 -7.84 -0.17
C ARG A 122 20.27 -6.45 0.43
N ARG A 123 20.19 -5.39 -0.39
CA ARG A 123 20.33 -4.01 0.07
C ARG A 123 19.20 -3.65 1.05
N VAL A 124 17.96 -4.01 0.73
CA VAL A 124 16.80 -3.77 1.60
C VAL A 124 16.96 -4.53 2.92
N ARG A 125 17.27 -5.83 2.90
CA ARG A 125 17.47 -6.65 4.13
C ARG A 125 18.60 -6.17 5.03
N ARG A 126 19.63 -5.54 4.48
CA ARG A 126 20.79 -5.03 5.24
C ARG A 126 20.54 -3.64 5.84
N SER A 127 19.45 -2.97 5.48
CA SER A 127 19.14 -1.63 6.00
C SER A 127 18.66 -1.69 7.45
N ARG A 128 19.56 -1.35 8.38
CA ARG A 128 19.22 -1.25 9.80
C ARG A 128 18.24 -0.12 10.09
N THR A 129 18.37 1.01 9.39
CA THR A 129 17.48 2.17 9.54
C THR A 129 16.06 1.81 9.15
N LEU A 130 15.87 1.17 8.00
CA LEU A 130 14.54 0.72 7.56
C LEU A 130 13.95 -0.28 8.57
N ARG A 131 14.73 -1.29 8.98
CA ARG A 131 14.27 -2.28 9.95
C ARG A 131 13.90 -1.65 11.30
N TRP A 132 14.62 -0.62 11.74
CA TRP A 132 14.28 0.08 12.97
C TRP A 132 12.99 0.89 12.85
N LEU A 133 12.78 1.55 11.71
CA LEU A 133 11.60 2.37 11.43
C LEU A 133 10.30 1.55 11.40
N ILE A 134 10.33 0.34 10.83
CA ILE A 134 9.11 -0.44 10.56
C ILE A 134 8.83 -1.54 11.60
N ARG A 135 9.77 -1.81 12.50
CA ARG A 135 9.61 -2.88 13.49
C ARG A 135 8.62 -2.47 14.56
N GLY A 136 7.70 -3.37 14.88
CA GLY A 136 6.68 -3.13 15.91
C GLY A 136 5.50 -2.27 15.46
N ILE A 137 5.40 -1.94 14.16
CA ILE A 137 4.17 -1.40 13.58
C ILE A 137 3.22 -2.58 13.31
N PRO A 138 2.15 -2.75 14.11
CA PRO A 138 1.32 -3.95 14.04
C PRO A 138 0.50 -4.01 12.74
N THR A 139 0.37 -5.21 12.20
CA THR A 139 -0.46 -5.53 11.03
C THR A 139 -1.20 -6.84 11.30
N GLY A 140 -2.29 -6.76 12.06
CA GLY A 140 -3.05 -7.92 12.51
C GLY A 140 -2.20 -8.84 13.37
N GLY A 141 -2.03 -10.10 12.97
CA GLY A 141 -1.20 -11.09 13.68
C GLY A 141 0.31 -10.98 13.42
N SER A 142 0.78 -9.92 12.76
CA SER A 142 2.18 -9.71 12.37
C SER A 142 2.60 -8.25 12.55
N ASP A 143 3.75 -7.85 11.98
CA ASP A 143 4.16 -6.46 11.86
C ASP A 143 4.65 -6.14 10.43
N VAL A 144 4.78 -4.84 10.14
CA VAL A 144 5.26 -4.36 8.83
C VAL A 144 6.62 -4.95 8.46
N ALA A 145 7.51 -5.18 9.43
CA ALA A 145 8.82 -5.79 9.18
C ALA A 145 8.69 -7.23 8.68
N ALA A 146 7.81 -8.03 9.27
CA ALA A 146 7.55 -9.41 8.88
C ALA A 146 6.89 -9.50 7.49
N LEU A 147 5.96 -8.60 7.17
CA LEU A 147 5.36 -8.50 5.84
C LEU A 147 6.42 -8.18 4.77
N LEU A 148 7.32 -7.24 5.06
CA LEU A 148 8.43 -6.92 4.17
C LEU A 148 9.35 -8.13 3.94
N GLU A 149 9.77 -8.83 4.99
CA GLU A 149 10.65 -10.00 4.84
C GLU A 149 9.97 -11.12 4.05
N THR A 150 8.66 -11.33 4.25
CA THR A 150 7.86 -12.27 3.46
C THR A 150 7.90 -11.92 1.97
N ARG A 151 7.72 -10.64 1.62
CA ARG A 151 7.83 -10.15 0.23
C ARG A 151 9.22 -10.35 -0.37
N LEU A 152 10.26 -10.01 0.38
CA LEU A 152 11.64 -10.21 -0.08
C LEU A 152 11.94 -11.70 -0.30
N GLY A 153 11.43 -12.59 0.56
CA GLY A 153 11.53 -14.04 0.39
C GLY A 153 10.76 -14.56 -0.83
N ALA A 154 9.55 -14.04 -1.08
CA ALA A 154 8.76 -14.40 -2.25
C ALA A 154 9.48 -14.01 -3.56
N ILE A 155 10.04 -12.80 -3.63
CA ILE A 155 10.85 -12.37 -4.78
C ILE A 155 11.99 -13.37 -5.03
N GLU A 156 12.80 -13.69 -4.01
CA GLU A 156 13.91 -14.64 -4.16
C GLU A 156 13.44 -16.05 -4.57
N ALA A 157 12.34 -16.54 -4.00
CA ALA A 157 11.77 -17.83 -4.37
C ALA A 157 11.41 -17.87 -5.86
N MET A 158 10.81 -16.79 -6.38
CA MET A 158 10.45 -16.67 -7.79
C MET A 158 11.65 -16.60 -8.75
N LEU A 159 12.79 -16.06 -8.31
CA LEU A 159 14.02 -16.07 -9.10
C LEU A 159 14.65 -17.47 -9.19
N THR A 160 14.38 -18.33 -8.20
CA THR A 160 14.98 -19.68 -8.14
C THR A 160 14.05 -20.78 -8.66
N ALA A 161 12.74 -20.58 -8.56
CA ALA A 161 11.73 -21.59 -8.88
C ALA A 161 10.70 -21.04 -9.89
N PRO A 162 10.59 -21.60 -11.10
CA PRO A 162 9.71 -21.08 -12.16
C PRO A 162 8.20 -21.11 -11.84
N HIS A 163 7.79 -21.84 -10.80
CA HIS A 163 6.38 -22.04 -10.42
C HIS A 163 6.02 -21.33 -9.10
N ALA A 164 6.96 -20.61 -8.49
CA ALA A 164 6.64 -19.86 -7.28
C ALA A 164 5.64 -18.76 -7.63
N SER A 165 4.58 -18.67 -6.82
CA SER A 165 3.51 -17.71 -7.01
C SER A 165 3.81 -16.42 -6.24
N PRO A 166 3.35 -15.26 -6.74
CA PRO A 166 3.40 -14.02 -5.97
C PRO A 166 2.57 -14.13 -4.69
N ILE A 167 2.77 -13.20 -3.76
CA ILE A 167 2.02 -13.16 -2.51
C ILE A 167 0.55 -12.83 -2.82
N SER A 168 -0.35 -13.56 -2.17
CA SER A 168 -1.78 -13.25 -2.23
C SER A 168 -2.03 -11.91 -1.55
N ARG A 169 -2.68 -10.98 -2.26
CA ARG A 169 -3.05 -9.67 -1.72
C ARG A 169 -4.41 -9.76 -1.05
N PRO A 170 -4.57 -9.17 0.14
CA PRO A 170 -5.87 -9.12 0.79
C PRO A 170 -6.82 -8.16 0.05
N GLY A 171 -8.11 -8.36 0.28
CA GLY A 171 -9.12 -7.43 -0.20
C GLY A 171 -9.08 -6.11 0.57
N VAL A 172 -9.52 -5.02 -0.06
CA VAL A 172 -9.58 -3.70 0.61
C VAL A 172 -10.44 -3.70 1.88
N GLY A 173 -11.41 -4.61 2.00
CA GLY A 173 -12.28 -4.75 3.17
C GLY A 173 -11.56 -5.18 4.44
N GLU A 174 -10.32 -5.68 4.34
CA GLU A 174 -9.50 -6.05 5.51
C GLU A 174 -8.70 -4.86 6.06
N LEU A 175 -8.55 -3.77 5.30
CA LEU A 175 -7.77 -2.61 5.71
C LEU A 175 -8.29 -1.90 6.97
N PRO A 176 -9.61 -1.68 7.16
CA PRO A 176 -10.11 -0.96 8.33
C PRO A 176 -9.59 -1.49 9.65
N GLU A 177 -9.63 -2.82 9.84
CA GLU A 177 -9.18 -3.48 11.08
C GLU A 177 -7.67 -3.32 11.32
N LEU A 178 -6.87 -3.14 10.26
CA LEU A 178 -5.43 -2.93 10.34
C LEU A 178 -5.05 -1.47 10.61
N LEU A 179 -5.94 -0.52 10.29
CA LEU A 179 -5.65 0.91 10.36
C LEU A 179 -6.19 1.58 11.63
N VAL A 180 -7.25 1.04 12.24
CA VAL A 180 -7.77 1.55 13.51
C VAL A 180 -6.70 1.43 14.61
N GLY A 181 -6.44 2.54 15.30
CA GLY A 181 -5.42 2.67 16.33
C GLY A 181 -4.01 2.98 15.80
N ALA A 182 -3.80 3.00 14.48
CA ALA A 182 -2.54 3.40 13.87
C ALA A 182 -2.43 4.91 13.73
N GLU A 183 -1.23 5.45 13.94
CA GLU A 183 -0.89 6.82 13.54
C GLU A 183 -0.93 6.96 12.01
N PHE A 184 -1.21 8.16 11.51
CA PHE A 184 -1.37 8.45 10.09
C PHE A 184 -0.15 8.01 9.25
N ALA A 185 1.07 8.24 9.74
CA ALA A 185 2.28 7.82 9.04
C ALA A 185 2.43 6.28 9.02
N ALA A 186 2.12 5.63 10.14
CA ALA A 186 2.11 4.17 10.25
C ALA A 186 1.05 3.55 9.33
N ALA A 187 -0.15 4.14 9.26
CA ALA A 187 -1.23 3.72 8.37
C ALA A 187 -0.79 3.68 6.89
N ARG A 188 -0.03 4.68 6.43
CA ARG A 188 0.53 4.66 5.06
C ARG A 188 1.52 3.52 4.85
N LEU A 189 2.37 3.23 5.84
CA LEU A 189 3.29 2.10 5.78
C LEU A 189 2.56 0.76 5.80
N ILE A 190 1.50 0.63 6.60
CA ILE A 190 0.64 -0.55 6.68
C ILE A 190 0.00 -0.80 5.32
N VAL A 191 -0.66 0.20 4.71
CA VAL A 191 -1.29 0.06 3.38
C VAL A 191 -0.26 -0.35 2.34
N ALA A 192 0.94 0.26 2.33
CA ALA A 192 1.97 -0.08 1.36
C ALA A 192 2.61 -1.46 1.60
N ALA A 193 2.69 -1.92 2.85
CA ALA A 193 3.25 -3.23 3.19
C ALA A 193 2.25 -4.36 2.92
N VAL A 194 0.99 -4.16 3.28
CA VAL A 194 -0.14 -5.07 3.01
C VAL A 194 -0.39 -5.16 1.50
N ASP A 195 -0.35 -4.01 0.83
CA ASP A 195 -0.44 -3.88 -0.61
C ASP A 195 -1.76 -4.48 -1.16
N PRO A 196 -2.92 -3.92 -0.78
CA PRO A 196 -4.24 -4.49 -1.05
C PRO A 196 -4.56 -4.59 -2.54
N GLU A 197 -5.41 -5.56 -2.90
CA GLU A 197 -5.85 -5.76 -4.28
C GLU A 197 -6.74 -4.61 -4.76
N THR A 198 -6.21 -3.79 -5.67
CA THR A 198 -6.85 -2.55 -6.13
C THR A 198 -6.85 -2.38 -7.65
N ASP A 199 -6.10 -3.22 -8.38
CA ASP A 199 -5.90 -3.09 -9.82
C ASP A 199 -7.20 -3.34 -10.60
N ARG A 200 -7.81 -2.25 -11.10
CA ARG A 200 -9.05 -2.28 -11.89
C ARG A 200 -8.96 -1.36 -13.11
N SER A 201 -9.65 -1.73 -14.18
CA SER A 201 -9.78 -0.94 -15.41
C SER A 201 -11.25 -0.78 -15.78
N PRO A 202 -11.68 0.41 -16.24
CA PRO A 202 -13.06 0.65 -16.64
C PRO A 202 -13.50 -0.36 -17.71
N VAL A 203 -14.73 -0.87 -17.59
CA VAL A 203 -15.34 -1.63 -18.68
C VAL A 203 -15.56 -0.66 -19.84
N ALA A 204 -14.91 -0.90 -20.98
CA ALA A 204 -15.16 -0.12 -22.19
C ALA A 204 -16.66 -0.17 -22.52
N GLN A 205 -17.36 0.91 -22.20
CA GLN A 205 -18.74 1.07 -22.61
C GLN A 205 -18.65 1.51 -24.06
N GLU A 206 -18.98 0.60 -25.00
CA GLU A 206 -19.16 0.96 -26.40
C GLU A 206 -20.13 2.13 -26.43
N ALA A 207 -19.58 3.33 -26.65
CA ALA A 207 -20.38 4.51 -26.88
C ALA A 207 -21.12 4.25 -28.20
N ARG A 208 -22.37 3.80 -28.10
CA ARG A 208 -23.29 3.79 -29.24
C ARG A 208 -23.48 5.23 -29.68
N HIS A 209 -22.62 5.67 -30.60
CA HIS A 209 -22.85 6.91 -31.35
C HIS A 209 -24.07 6.63 -32.23
N GLY A 210 -25.18 7.27 -31.88
CA GLY A 210 -26.39 7.34 -32.71
C GLY A 210 -26.25 8.42 -33.78
#